data_AF-A0A7S0HM13-F1
#
_entry.id   AF-A0A7S0HM13-F1
#
_cell.length_a   1.000
_cell.length_b   1.000
_cell.length_c   1.000
_cell.angle_alpha   90.00
_cell.angle_beta   90.00
_cell.angle_gamma   90.00
#
_symmetry.space_group_name_H-M   'P 1'
#
loop_
_entity.id
_entity.type
_entity.pdbx_description
1 polymer ?
#
loop_
_entity_poly.entity_id
_entity_poly.type
_entity_poly.pdbx_seq_one_letter_code
_entity_poly.pdbx_strand_id
1 'polypeptide(L)'
;APAPKPEPVKQAPAESKGAQDKKSQVPSSQKAPAPNPKNASFLSFLNKDCELRLSVAIDFTSSNKKHEEQGSLHHSAQPLNNPYWRTLSSVLNILLPFSREQTVEAMGFGGKKKGSKDVSQCFSLVEGDEFAVSGLEGLRKAYQDSLRDIQLSSPAHLNEVIVKARMSMQNHLKQQPARDAYQVLLIITDGDPDDEQQTINELVKSSVLPISVLVVGVGKAKFSKMRKWNGEEPQLANDKGIKMKRAMVTFASYDDCDGSSKGSKLAEHLLENLPQHILKSKMKNKDAPAPFELPASKWFA
;
A
#
# COMPACT_ATOMS: atom_id res chain seq x y z
N ALA A 1 -28.58 13.79 69.66
CA ALA A 1 -27.55 14.79 70.00
C ALA A 1 -26.59 14.92 68.82
N PRO A 2 -26.22 16.13 68.39
CA PRO A 2 -25.44 16.38 67.17
C PRO A 2 -23.92 16.27 67.41
N ALA A 3 -23.19 16.06 66.31
CA ALA A 3 -21.73 15.89 66.27
C ALA A 3 -20.94 17.17 66.59
N PRO A 4 -19.70 17.05 67.12
CA PRO A 4 -18.80 18.19 67.27
C PRO A 4 -17.80 18.30 66.08
N LYS A 5 -17.62 19.53 65.61
CA LYS A 5 -16.40 20.08 64.95
C LYS A 5 -15.61 20.90 65.99
N PRO A 6 -14.44 21.52 65.72
CA PRO A 6 -13.47 21.47 64.60
C PRO A 6 -12.02 21.18 65.13
N GLU A 7 -10.92 21.21 64.35
CA GLU A 7 -9.99 22.37 64.23
C GLU A 7 -8.73 22.08 63.33
N PRO A 8 -7.92 23.11 62.96
CA PRO A 8 -7.31 23.27 61.63
C PRO A 8 -5.85 22.81 61.51
N VAL A 9 -5.40 22.54 60.27
CA VAL A 9 -4.00 22.27 59.96
C VAL A 9 -3.33 23.52 59.35
N LYS A 10 -2.20 23.88 59.95
CA LYS A 10 -1.35 25.05 59.68
C LYS A 10 -0.65 24.97 58.31
N GLN A 11 -0.52 26.12 57.64
CA GLN A 11 0.42 26.36 56.54
C GLN A 11 1.83 26.70 57.06
N ALA A 12 2.86 26.25 56.34
CA ALA A 12 4.21 26.82 56.26
C ALA A 12 4.89 26.32 54.94
N PRO A 13 6.03 26.87 54.48
CA PRO A 13 6.12 27.83 53.37
C PRO A 13 6.80 27.29 52.11
N ALA A 14 6.78 28.12 51.06
CA ALA A 14 7.27 27.88 49.71
C ALA A 14 8.80 27.71 49.59
N GLU A 15 9.23 26.83 48.67
CA GLU A 15 10.55 26.90 48.03
C GLU A 15 10.39 26.89 46.51
N SER A 16 10.91 27.93 45.87
CA SER A 16 11.05 28.06 44.42
C SER A 16 12.36 27.43 43.96
N LYS A 17 12.30 26.51 42.99
CA LYS A 17 13.45 26.16 42.15
C LYS A 17 13.04 25.96 40.70
N GLY A 18 13.40 26.96 39.90
CA GLY A 18 14.10 26.82 38.62
C GLY A 18 13.50 25.91 37.56
N ALA A 19 12.92 26.55 36.54
CA ALA A 19 12.70 25.95 35.24
C ALA A 19 14.00 25.34 34.67
N GLN A 20 13.92 24.08 34.22
CA GLN A 20 14.81 23.53 33.21
C GLN A 20 13.95 22.92 32.11
N ASP A 21 13.98 23.59 30.96
CA ASP A 21 13.47 23.13 29.68
C ASP A 21 14.05 21.75 29.35
N LYS A 22 13.25 20.70 29.55
CA LYS A 22 13.49 19.43 28.86
C LYS A 22 13.03 19.60 27.42
N LYS A 23 13.96 20.00 26.55
CA LYS A 23 13.85 19.80 25.10
C LYS A 23 13.40 18.36 24.85
N SER A 24 12.15 18.19 24.41
CA SER A 24 11.66 16.94 23.85
C SER A 24 12.58 16.52 22.70
N GLN A 25 13.41 15.51 22.94
CA GLN A 25 14.13 14.83 21.88
C GLN A 25 13.10 14.14 20.99
N VAL A 26 13.01 14.63 19.76
CA VAL A 26 12.36 13.95 18.64
C VAL A 26 13.02 12.55 18.52
N PRO A 27 12.26 11.45 18.41
CA PRO A 27 12.86 10.13 18.25
C PRO A 27 13.70 10.11 16.96
N SER A 28 14.95 9.70 17.09
CA SER A 28 15.88 9.50 15.98
C SER A 28 15.24 8.62 14.92
N SER A 29 15.18 9.13 13.69
CA SER A 29 14.78 8.39 12.50
C SER A 29 15.53 7.05 12.47
N GLN A 30 14.80 5.94 12.58
CA GLN A 30 15.39 4.63 12.35
C GLN A 30 15.98 4.63 10.95
N LYS A 31 17.31 4.50 10.87
CA LYS A 31 18.05 4.48 9.61
C LYS A 31 17.53 3.29 8.81
N ALA A 32 16.99 3.55 7.62
CA ALA A 32 16.50 2.51 6.73
C ALA A 32 17.60 1.44 6.51
N PRO A 33 17.23 0.14 6.45
CA PRO A 33 18.19 -0.93 6.25
C PRO A 33 18.95 -0.70 4.93
N ALA A 34 20.25 -0.98 4.93
CA ALA A 34 21.08 -0.69 3.78
C ALA A 34 20.76 -1.68 2.64
N PRO A 35 20.67 -1.22 1.38
CA PRO A 35 20.57 -2.11 0.24
C PRO A 35 21.73 -3.10 0.22
N ASN A 36 21.46 -4.34 -0.14
CA ASN A 36 22.49 -5.30 -0.47
C ASN A 36 23.33 -4.74 -1.62
N PRO A 37 24.67 -4.76 -1.55
CA PRO A 37 25.55 -4.19 -2.57
C PRO A 37 25.24 -4.65 -3.99
N LYS A 38 24.78 -5.90 -4.17
CA LYS A 38 24.40 -6.46 -5.49
C LYS A 38 23.17 -5.78 -6.11
N ASN A 39 22.28 -5.25 -5.28
CA ASN A 39 21.04 -4.59 -5.70
C ASN A 39 21.08 -3.07 -5.51
N ALA A 40 22.18 -2.55 -4.96
CA ALA A 40 22.32 -1.15 -4.59
C ALA A 40 22.24 -0.20 -5.80
N SER A 41 22.59 -0.65 -7.00
CA SER A 41 22.52 0.15 -8.22
C SER A 41 21.07 0.50 -8.59
N PHE A 42 20.21 -0.50 -8.71
CA PHE A 42 18.79 -0.33 -9.05
C PHE A 42 18.03 0.47 -7.97
N LEU A 43 18.32 0.16 -6.70
CA LEU A 43 17.74 0.89 -5.57
C LEU A 43 18.26 2.32 -5.47
N SER A 44 19.53 2.57 -5.82
CA SER A 44 20.08 3.93 -5.91
C SER A 44 19.44 4.71 -7.06
N PHE A 45 19.14 4.08 -8.20
CA PHE A 45 18.42 4.72 -9.31
C PHE A 45 17.04 5.22 -8.85
N LEU A 46 16.28 4.36 -8.15
CA LEU A 46 14.99 4.72 -7.56
C LEU A 46 15.05 5.79 -6.47
N ASN A 47 16.23 6.05 -5.90
CA ASN A 47 16.38 7.02 -4.80
C ASN A 47 16.95 8.36 -5.29
N LYS A 48 17.76 8.37 -6.35
CA LYS A 48 18.44 9.58 -6.85
C LYS A 48 17.75 10.21 -8.05
N ASP A 49 17.32 9.41 -9.01
CA ASP A 49 16.99 9.88 -10.36
C ASP A 49 15.52 9.61 -10.76
N CYS A 50 14.77 8.89 -9.92
CA CYS A 50 13.35 8.59 -10.12
C CYS A 50 12.58 8.73 -8.80
N GLU A 51 11.44 9.41 -8.80
CA GLU A 51 10.56 9.47 -7.62
C GLU A 51 9.68 8.21 -7.56
N LEU A 52 9.91 7.33 -6.58
CA LEU A 52 9.02 6.20 -6.31
C LEU A 52 7.79 6.65 -5.51
N ARG A 53 6.61 6.51 -6.11
CA ARG A 53 5.30 6.80 -5.53
C ARG A 53 4.58 5.49 -5.19
N LEU A 54 3.97 5.44 -4.02
CA LEU A 54 3.32 4.23 -3.51
C LEU A 54 1.83 4.48 -3.27
N SER A 55 1.00 3.58 -3.75
CA SER A 55 -0.43 3.55 -3.46
C SER A 55 -0.85 2.15 -3.07
N VAL A 56 -1.83 2.03 -2.17
CA VAL A 56 -2.44 0.75 -1.79
C VAL A 56 -3.94 0.80 -1.99
N ALA A 57 -4.53 -0.29 -2.49
CA ALA A 57 -5.96 -0.48 -2.63
C ALA A 57 -6.40 -1.73 -1.86
N ILE A 58 -7.21 -1.55 -0.83
CA ILE A 58 -7.67 -2.61 0.07
C ILE A 58 -9.12 -2.96 -0.25
N ASP A 59 -9.39 -4.24 -0.44
CA ASP A 59 -10.72 -4.78 -0.65
C ASP A 59 -11.56 -4.71 0.64
N PHE A 60 -12.71 -4.05 0.57
CA PHE A 60 -13.71 -3.98 1.66
C PHE A 60 -15.01 -4.68 1.23
N THR A 61 -14.93 -5.75 0.45
CA THR A 61 -16.11 -6.49 0.03
C THR A 61 -16.63 -7.44 1.11
N SER A 62 -17.92 -7.80 1.02
CA SER A 62 -18.64 -8.58 2.02
C SER A 62 -18.16 -10.03 2.13
N SER A 63 -17.48 -10.57 1.11
CA SER A 63 -16.82 -11.89 1.14
C SER A 63 -15.80 -12.00 2.28
N ASN A 64 -15.18 -10.88 2.67
CA ASN A 64 -14.20 -10.83 3.73
C ASN A 64 -14.76 -10.99 5.16
N LYS A 65 -16.08 -10.82 5.35
CA LYS A 65 -16.79 -10.73 6.66
C LYS A 65 -16.30 -9.58 7.54
N LYS A 66 -17.12 -9.14 8.50
CA LYS A 66 -16.73 -8.04 9.39
C LYS A 66 -15.50 -8.41 10.23
N HIS A 67 -14.69 -7.41 10.58
CA HIS A 67 -13.41 -7.59 11.25
C HIS A 67 -13.49 -8.28 12.63
N GLU A 68 -14.66 -8.31 13.26
CA GLU A 68 -14.91 -8.99 14.54
C GLU A 68 -15.37 -10.45 14.36
N GLU A 69 -15.75 -10.85 13.16
CA GLU A 69 -16.29 -12.19 12.89
C GLU A 69 -15.18 -13.24 12.76
N GLN A 70 -15.45 -14.42 13.31
CA GLN A 70 -14.56 -15.57 13.17
C GLN A 70 -14.38 -15.94 11.69
N GLY A 71 -13.12 -16.07 11.28
CA GLY A 71 -12.76 -16.39 9.90
C GLY A 71 -12.85 -15.20 8.94
N SER A 72 -13.01 -13.97 9.44
CA SER A 72 -12.78 -12.77 8.63
C SER A 72 -11.32 -12.69 8.18
N LEU A 73 -11.11 -12.28 6.94
CA LEU A 73 -9.75 -11.99 6.44
C LEU A 73 -9.23 -10.65 6.97
N HIS A 74 -10.10 -9.79 7.51
CA HIS A 74 -9.75 -8.55 8.20
C HIS A 74 -9.67 -8.68 9.74
N HIS A 75 -9.61 -9.90 10.26
CA HIS A 75 -9.80 -10.15 11.70
C HIS A 75 -8.99 -9.22 12.61
N SER A 76 -9.66 -8.59 13.57
CA SER A 76 -9.09 -7.52 14.40
C SER A 76 -8.52 -7.96 15.75
N ALA A 77 -8.89 -9.15 16.24
CA ALA A 77 -8.27 -9.69 17.48
C ALA A 77 -6.76 -9.94 17.35
N GLN A 78 -6.25 -10.10 16.13
CA GLN A 78 -4.82 -10.13 15.84
C GLN A 78 -4.53 -9.18 14.68
N PRO A 79 -4.58 -7.86 14.92
CA PRO A 79 -4.61 -6.88 13.84
C PRO A 79 -3.28 -6.83 13.09
N LEU A 80 -2.19 -7.33 13.69
CA LEU A 80 -0.88 -7.48 13.08
C LEU A 80 -0.70 -8.79 12.30
N ASN A 81 -1.66 -9.72 12.38
CA ASN A 81 -1.53 -11.06 11.83
C ASN A 81 -2.53 -11.41 10.73
N ASN A 82 -3.51 -10.54 10.45
CA ASN A 82 -4.44 -10.75 9.34
C ASN A 82 -3.69 -10.65 7.98
N PRO A 83 -4.13 -11.40 6.96
CA PRO A 83 -3.41 -11.49 5.68
C PRO A 83 -3.28 -10.15 4.95
N TYR A 84 -4.26 -9.25 5.08
CA TYR A 84 -4.17 -7.89 4.53
C TYR A 84 -3.00 -7.12 5.13
N TRP A 85 -2.92 -7.02 6.47
CA TRP A 85 -1.84 -6.28 7.13
C TRP A 85 -0.48 -6.94 6.92
N ARG A 86 -0.39 -8.28 6.96
CA ARG A 86 0.87 -8.98 6.68
C ARG A 86 1.36 -8.73 5.27
N THR A 87 0.46 -8.63 4.29
CA THR A 87 0.80 -8.25 2.92
C THR A 87 1.30 -6.80 2.86
N LEU A 88 0.51 -5.84 3.38
CA LEU A 88 0.87 -4.42 3.38
C LEU A 88 2.25 -4.18 4.01
N SER A 89 2.44 -4.69 5.23
CA SER A 89 3.69 -4.53 5.96
C SER A 89 4.87 -5.22 5.29
N SER A 90 4.70 -6.41 4.71
CA SER A 90 5.81 -7.12 4.05
C SER A 90 6.29 -6.40 2.79
N VAL A 91 5.36 -5.92 1.95
CA VAL A 91 5.72 -5.24 0.70
C VAL A 91 6.23 -3.82 0.97
N LEU A 92 5.56 -3.05 1.83
CA LEU A 92 5.92 -1.66 2.07
C LEU A 92 7.15 -1.48 2.97
N ASN A 93 7.50 -2.44 3.83
CA ASN A 93 8.81 -2.41 4.52
C ASN A 93 9.98 -2.36 3.53
N ILE A 94 9.81 -2.94 2.33
CA ILE A 94 10.82 -2.97 1.27
C ILE A 94 10.74 -1.70 0.41
N LEU A 95 9.55 -1.31 -0.03
CA LEU A 95 9.39 -0.22 -1.00
C LEU A 95 9.42 1.18 -0.39
N LEU A 96 8.87 1.36 0.81
CA LEU A 96 8.71 2.67 1.45
C LEU A 96 10.04 3.42 1.64
N PRO A 97 11.16 2.79 2.01
CA PRO A 97 12.46 3.47 2.11
C PRO A 97 12.95 4.12 0.81
N PHE A 98 12.44 3.71 -0.36
CA PHE A 98 12.77 4.27 -1.67
C PHE A 98 11.80 5.36 -2.12
N SER A 99 10.68 5.53 -1.41
CA SER A 99 9.83 6.69 -1.61
C SER A 99 10.41 7.87 -0.85
N ARG A 100 10.76 8.94 -1.57
CA ARG A 100 11.37 10.16 -1.01
C ARG A 100 10.53 10.77 0.12
N GLU A 101 9.21 10.83 -0.09
CA GLU A 101 8.27 11.42 0.87
C GLU A 101 7.88 10.44 1.98
N GLN A 102 8.23 9.15 1.84
CA GLN A 102 7.79 8.07 2.72
C GLN A 102 6.27 8.11 3.00
N THR A 103 5.49 8.53 2.01
CA THR A 103 4.03 8.55 2.06
C THR A 103 3.44 7.45 1.19
N VAL A 104 2.23 7.03 1.54
CA VAL A 104 1.46 6.03 0.78
C VAL A 104 0.07 6.60 0.50
N GLU A 105 -0.40 6.55 -0.74
CA GLU A 105 -1.81 6.83 -1.04
C GLU A 105 -2.66 5.60 -0.63
N ALA A 106 -3.43 5.72 0.44
CA ALA A 106 -4.25 4.65 1.00
C ALA A 106 -5.71 4.75 0.51
N MET A 107 -6.10 3.82 -0.35
CA MET A 107 -7.46 3.68 -0.87
C MET A 107 -8.08 2.31 -0.60
N GLY A 108 -9.42 2.28 -0.54
CA GLY A 108 -10.23 1.08 -0.41
C GLY A 108 -11.28 1.01 -1.51
N PHE A 109 -11.85 -0.17 -1.73
CA PHE A 109 -12.89 -0.40 -2.75
C PHE A 109 -13.90 -1.45 -2.29
N GLY A 110 -15.05 -1.54 -2.97
CA GLY A 110 -16.09 -2.53 -2.67
C GLY A 110 -16.88 -2.30 -1.37
N GLY A 111 -16.76 -1.12 -0.77
CA GLY A 111 -17.35 -0.78 0.53
C GLY A 111 -18.22 0.48 0.50
N LYS A 112 -19.03 0.69 1.54
CA LYS A 112 -19.82 1.92 1.74
C LYS A 112 -19.24 2.72 2.89
N LYS A 113 -18.84 3.97 2.64
CA LYS A 113 -18.51 4.92 3.71
C LYS A 113 -19.73 5.16 4.60
N LYS A 114 -19.52 5.35 5.89
CA LYS A 114 -20.55 5.76 6.84
C LYS A 114 -21.38 6.94 6.30
N GLY A 115 -22.70 6.78 6.26
CA GLY A 115 -23.63 7.78 5.73
C GLY A 115 -23.87 7.73 4.22
N SER A 116 -23.06 6.99 3.44
CA SER A 116 -23.31 6.75 2.01
C SER A 116 -24.32 5.61 1.82
N LYS A 117 -25.20 5.74 0.82
CA LYS A 117 -26.06 4.64 0.35
C LYS A 117 -25.38 3.79 -0.72
N ASP A 118 -24.47 4.40 -1.46
CA ASP A 118 -23.80 3.81 -2.62
C ASP A 118 -22.48 3.15 -2.25
N VAL A 119 -22.16 2.07 -2.96
CA VAL A 119 -20.87 1.39 -2.88
C VAL A 119 -19.85 2.21 -3.64
N SER A 120 -18.72 2.48 -3.00
CA SER A 120 -17.58 3.14 -3.64
C SER A 120 -16.54 2.09 -4.02
N GLN A 121 -16.06 2.17 -5.26
CA GLN A 121 -15.00 1.30 -5.77
C GLN A 121 -13.62 1.99 -5.73
N CYS A 122 -13.54 3.20 -5.16
CA CYS A 122 -12.30 3.87 -4.82
C CYS A 122 -12.59 4.98 -3.81
N PHE A 123 -12.21 4.77 -2.56
CA PHE A 123 -12.35 5.76 -1.49
C PHE A 123 -11.06 5.90 -0.67
N SER A 124 -10.82 7.07 -0.10
CA SER A 124 -9.72 7.25 0.85
C SER A 124 -10.00 6.54 2.18
N LEU A 125 -8.95 5.91 2.74
CA LEU A 125 -8.95 5.34 4.09
C LEU A 125 -8.80 6.37 5.21
N VAL A 126 -8.40 7.60 4.89
CA VAL A 126 -8.37 8.71 5.84
C VAL A 126 -9.60 9.59 5.68
N GLU A 127 -9.94 10.33 6.75
CA GLU A 127 -11.05 11.27 6.72
C GLU A 127 -10.78 12.43 5.75
N GLY A 128 -11.84 12.95 5.13
CA GLY A 128 -11.76 14.02 4.14
C GLY A 128 -11.37 13.53 2.74
N ASP A 129 -10.77 14.44 1.97
CA ASP A 129 -10.37 14.23 0.57
C ASP A 129 -8.88 13.90 0.40
N GLU A 130 -8.13 13.81 1.51
CA GLU A 130 -6.74 13.38 1.50
C GLU A 130 -6.65 11.87 1.27
N PHE A 131 -5.65 11.40 0.53
CA PHE A 131 -5.37 9.96 0.35
C PHE A 131 -4.04 9.55 0.98
N ALA A 132 -3.15 10.50 1.27
CA ALA A 132 -1.80 10.21 1.71
C ALA A 132 -1.76 9.90 3.21
N VAL A 133 -0.94 8.91 3.57
CA VAL A 133 -0.58 8.60 4.96
C VAL A 133 0.93 8.56 5.11
N SER A 134 1.43 9.01 6.25
CA SER A 134 2.86 9.00 6.55
C SER A 134 3.32 7.64 7.07
N GLY A 135 4.11 6.95 6.25
CA GLY A 135 4.74 5.68 6.55
C GLY A 135 3.80 4.53 6.91
N LEU A 136 4.40 3.42 7.36
CA LEU A 136 3.68 2.21 7.73
C LEU A 136 2.73 2.43 8.92
N GLU A 137 3.11 3.24 9.90
CA GLU A 137 2.30 3.48 11.08
C GLU A 137 1.04 4.29 10.76
N GLY A 138 1.16 5.33 9.91
CA GLY A 138 0.00 6.07 9.41
C GLY A 138 -0.95 5.17 8.61
N LEU A 139 -0.39 4.32 7.75
CA LEU A 139 -1.18 3.33 7.02
C LEU A 139 -1.88 2.32 7.94
N ARG A 140 -1.18 1.81 8.96
CA ARG A 140 -1.72 0.89 9.96
C ARG A 140 -2.95 1.48 10.62
N LYS A 141 -2.85 2.74 11.06
CA LYS A 141 -3.94 3.46 11.70
C LYS A 141 -5.12 3.64 10.74
N ALA A 142 -4.88 4.15 9.53
CA ALA A 142 -5.93 4.35 8.53
C ALA A 142 -6.65 3.04 8.17
N TYR A 143 -5.91 1.94 8.03
CA TYR A 143 -6.49 0.60 7.84
C TYR A 143 -7.36 0.16 9.02
N GLN A 144 -6.86 0.26 10.25
CA GLN A 144 -7.63 -0.14 11.44
C GLN A 144 -8.87 0.72 11.67
N ASP A 145 -8.78 2.02 11.38
CA ASP A 145 -9.89 2.96 11.53
C ASP A 145 -10.97 2.69 10.48
N SER A 146 -10.59 2.53 9.21
CA SER A 146 -11.52 2.21 8.12
C SER A 146 -12.28 0.88 8.31
N LEU A 147 -11.72 -0.13 8.96
CA LEU A 147 -12.46 -1.36 9.29
C LEU A 147 -13.72 -1.14 10.14
N ARG A 148 -13.76 -0.04 10.92
CA ARG A 148 -14.90 0.31 11.78
C ARG A 148 -15.91 1.21 11.06
N ASP A 149 -15.41 2.06 10.15
CA ASP A 149 -16.21 3.10 9.50
C ASP A 149 -16.76 2.70 8.13
N ILE A 150 -16.21 1.65 7.51
CA ILE A 150 -16.65 1.13 6.22
C ILE A 150 -17.57 -0.06 6.42
N GLN A 151 -18.77 0.03 5.85
CA GLN A 151 -19.65 -1.12 5.71
C GLN A 151 -19.22 -1.94 4.49
N LEU A 152 -18.84 -3.21 4.72
CA LEU A 152 -18.46 -4.11 3.64
C LEU A 152 -19.60 -4.36 2.66
N SER A 153 -19.31 -4.41 1.36
CA SER A 153 -20.36 -4.53 0.33
C SER A 153 -19.91 -5.30 -0.92
N SER A 154 -20.61 -5.14 -2.02
CA SER A 154 -20.32 -5.78 -3.30
C SER A 154 -20.88 -4.88 -4.40
N PRO A 155 -20.38 -4.94 -5.65
CA PRO A 155 -19.36 -5.85 -6.20
C PRO A 155 -17.91 -5.44 -5.89
N ALA A 156 -16.95 -6.29 -6.28
CA ALA A 156 -15.50 -6.06 -6.24
C ALA A 156 -15.03 -5.51 -7.60
N HIS A 157 -14.94 -4.18 -7.75
CA HIS A 157 -14.44 -3.56 -8.98
C HIS A 157 -13.07 -2.94 -8.79
N LEU A 158 -12.14 -3.21 -9.72
CA LEU A 158 -10.77 -2.68 -9.65
C LEU A 158 -10.50 -1.54 -10.62
N ASN A 159 -11.38 -1.31 -11.61
CA ASN A 159 -11.20 -0.26 -12.59
C ASN A 159 -10.99 1.12 -11.94
N GLU A 160 -11.73 1.46 -10.89
CA GLU A 160 -11.68 2.79 -10.27
C GLU A 160 -10.37 3.06 -9.53
N VAL A 161 -9.82 2.09 -8.79
CA VAL A 161 -8.50 2.25 -8.14
C VAL A 161 -7.36 2.34 -9.16
N ILE A 162 -7.47 1.63 -10.29
CA ILE A 162 -6.51 1.73 -11.40
C ILE A 162 -6.62 3.10 -12.07
N VAL A 163 -7.84 3.61 -12.29
CA VAL A 163 -8.07 4.98 -12.80
C VAL A 163 -7.46 6.01 -11.84
N LYS A 164 -7.66 5.86 -10.53
CA LYS A 164 -7.08 6.77 -9.53
C LYS A 164 -5.56 6.82 -9.63
N ALA A 165 -4.89 5.66 -9.69
CA ALA A 165 -3.45 5.59 -9.85
C ALA A 165 -2.99 6.20 -11.19
N ARG A 166 -3.67 5.87 -12.29
CA ARG A 166 -3.41 6.44 -13.63
C ARG A 166 -3.49 7.96 -13.62
N MET A 167 -4.55 8.52 -13.06
CA MET A 167 -4.76 9.97 -13.00
C MET A 167 -3.76 10.66 -12.05
N SER A 168 -3.44 10.03 -10.91
CA SER A 168 -2.39 10.53 -9.99
C SER A 168 -1.04 10.66 -10.72
N MET A 169 -0.61 9.60 -11.42
CA MET A 169 0.61 9.59 -12.21
C MET A 169 0.59 10.64 -13.34
N GLN A 170 -0.50 10.73 -14.09
CA GLN A 170 -0.64 11.71 -15.19
C GLN A 170 -0.54 13.14 -14.69
N ASN A 171 -1.21 13.45 -13.58
CA ASN A 171 -1.17 14.78 -12.98
C ASN A 171 0.22 15.10 -12.45
N HIS A 172 0.87 14.13 -11.80
CA HIS A 172 2.23 14.29 -11.30
C HIS A 172 3.22 14.58 -12.43
N LEU A 173 3.20 13.79 -13.52
CA LEU A 173 4.10 14.02 -14.67
C LEU A 173 3.87 15.39 -15.36
N LYS A 174 2.64 15.92 -15.32
CA LYS A 174 2.34 17.26 -15.82
C LYS A 174 2.86 18.36 -14.88
N GLN A 175 2.78 18.14 -13.57
CA GLN A 175 3.21 19.11 -12.55
C GLN A 175 4.73 19.12 -12.36
N GLN A 176 5.39 17.96 -12.51
CA GLN A 176 6.83 17.80 -12.35
C GLN A 176 7.49 17.23 -13.63
N PRO A 177 7.39 17.92 -14.78
CA PRO A 177 7.85 17.36 -16.05
C PRO A 177 9.38 17.17 -16.12
N ALA A 178 10.16 17.79 -15.24
CA ALA A 178 11.61 17.66 -15.22
C ALA A 178 12.12 16.40 -14.47
N ARG A 179 11.25 15.68 -13.76
CA ARG A 179 11.63 14.53 -12.94
C ARG A 179 10.98 13.26 -13.47
N ASP A 180 11.76 12.19 -13.50
CA ASP A 180 11.19 10.85 -13.68
C ASP A 180 10.51 10.45 -12.37
N ALA A 181 9.37 9.77 -12.51
CA ALA A 181 8.59 9.29 -11.38
C ALA A 181 7.93 7.98 -11.79
N TYR A 182 7.83 7.05 -10.83
CA TYR A 182 7.29 5.72 -11.04
C TYR A 182 6.30 5.38 -9.92
N GLN A 183 5.11 4.93 -10.28
CA GLN A 183 4.07 4.58 -9.31
C GLN A 183 3.91 3.07 -9.18
N VAL A 184 3.89 2.58 -7.95
CA VAL A 184 3.51 1.21 -7.61
C VAL A 184 2.16 1.23 -6.90
N LEU A 185 1.15 0.63 -7.53
CA LEU A 185 -0.16 0.37 -6.93
C LEU A 185 -0.20 -1.06 -6.41
N LEU A 186 -0.35 -1.25 -5.10
CA LEU A 186 -0.56 -2.55 -4.47
C LEU A 186 -2.04 -2.77 -4.18
N ILE A 187 -2.69 -3.69 -4.89
CA ILE A 187 -4.07 -4.10 -4.68
C ILE A 187 -4.07 -5.39 -3.85
N ILE A 188 -4.90 -5.47 -2.82
CA ILE A 188 -5.11 -6.69 -2.03
C ILE A 188 -6.60 -7.03 -2.06
N THR A 189 -6.94 -8.25 -2.47
CA THR A 189 -8.33 -8.71 -2.66
C THR A 189 -8.49 -10.17 -2.28
N ASP A 190 -9.70 -10.59 -1.89
CA ASP A 190 -10.01 -11.99 -1.59
C ASP A 190 -10.64 -12.77 -2.75
N GLY A 191 -10.79 -12.14 -3.93
CA GLY A 191 -11.38 -12.75 -5.12
C GLY A 191 -10.84 -12.24 -6.45
N ASP A 192 -11.32 -12.86 -7.54
CA ASP A 192 -11.20 -12.28 -8.88
C ASP A 192 -12.20 -11.11 -9.00
N PRO A 193 -11.87 -10.04 -9.73
CA PRO A 193 -12.75 -8.88 -9.85
C PRO A 193 -14.00 -9.19 -10.68
N ASP A 194 -15.10 -8.53 -10.32
CA ASP A 194 -16.39 -8.64 -11.01
C ASP A 194 -16.39 -7.85 -12.35
N ASP A 195 -15.50 -6.85 -12.50
CA ASP A 195 -15.42 -5.92 -13.63
C ASP A 195 -14.22 -6.19 -14.57
N GLU A 196 -13.94 -7.45 -14.89
CA GLU A 196 -12.77 -7.89 -15.66
C GLU A 196 -12.51 -7.03 -16.92
N GLN A 197 -13.52 -6.80 -17.76
CA GLN A 197 -13.32 -6.07 -19.01
C GLN A 197 -12.99 -4.59 -18.77
N GLN A 198 -13.64 -3.96 -17.79
CA GLN A 198 -13.38 -2.57 -17.41
C GLN A 198 -11.98 -2.43 -16.80
N THR A 199 -11.59 -3.37 -15.95
CA THR A 199 -10.24 -3.46 -15.38
C THR A 199 -9.19 -3.62 -16.48
N ILE A 200 -9.37 -4.54 -17.43
CA ILE A 200 -8.46 -4.72 -18.57
C ILE A 200 -8.38 -3.45 -19.42
N ASN A 201 -9.52 -2.80 -19.68
CA ASN A 201 -9.57 -1.55 -20.43
C ASN A 201 -8.70 -0.45 -19.77
N GLU A 202 -8.75 -0.34 -18.44
CA GLU A 202 -7.94 0.63 -17.69
C GLU A 202 -6.46 0.22 -17.56
N LEU A 203 -6.15 -1.08 -17.45
CA LEU A 203 -4.77 -1.57 -17.54
C LEU A 203 -4.12 -1.24 -18.89
N VAL A 204 -4.84 -1.47 -20.00
CA VAL A 204 -4.36 -1.13 -21.35
C VAL A 204 -4.09 0.37 -21.47
N LYS A 205 -5.01 1.22 -21.01
CA LYS A 205 -4.81 2.68 -21.00
C LYS A 205 -3.64 3.11 -20.12
N SER A 206 -3.41 2.42 -19.00
CA SER A 206 -2.34 2.73 -18.06
C SER A 206 -0.96 2.29 -18.56
N SER A 207 -0.90 1.29 -19.46
CA SER A 207 0.36 0.67 -19.92
C SER A 207 1.36 1.61 -20.59
N VAL A 208 0.96 2.83 -20.97
CA VAL A 208 1.85 3.88 -21.52
C VAL A 208 2.52 4.74 -20.45
N LEU A 209 2.13 4.62 -19.18
CA LEU A 209 2.63 5.41 -18.06
C LEU A 209 3.61 4.60 -17.21
N PRO A 210 4.48 5.24 -16.40
CA PRO A 210 5.37 4.57 -15.45
C PRO A 210 4.62 4.08 -14.20
N ILE A 211 3.73 3.11 -14.37
CA ILE A 211 2.92 2.50 -13.31
C ILE A 211 3.15 0.98 -13.29
N SER A 212 3.31 0.38 -12.11
CA SER A 212 3.13 -1.07 -11.91
C SER A 212 1.93 -1.33 -11.01
N VAL A 213 1.21 -2.41 -11.28
CA VAL A 213 0.09 -2.90 -10.48
C VAL A 213 0.49 -4.24 -9.88
N LEU A 214 0.71 -4.26 -8.58
CA LEU A 214 0.96 -5.47 -7.81
C LEU A 214 -0.38 -5.93 -7.24
N VAL A 215 -0.81 -7.15 -7.51
CA VAL A 215 -2.06 -7.71 -6.99
C VAL A 215 -1.75 -8.87 -6.08
N VAL A 216 -2.33 -8.85 -4.87
CA VAL A 216 -2.23 -9.93 -3.90
C VAL A 216 -3.60 -10.52 -3.63
N GLY A 217 -3.73 -11.81 -3.95
CA GLY A 217 -4.88 -12.60 -3.55
C GLY A 217 -4.73 -13.10 -2.13
N VAL A 218 -5.70 -12.85 -1.26
CA VAL A 218 -5.75 -13.40 0.11
C VAL A 218 -6.91 -14.35 0.27
N GLY A 219 -6.75 -15.42 1.04
CA GLY A 219 -7.80 -16.42 1.21
C GLY A 219 -7.85 -17.43 0.06
N LYS A 220 -8.93 -18.22 0.02
CA LYS A 220 -8.97 -19.50 -0.72
C LYS A 220 -9.51 -19.41 -2.14
N ALA A 221 -9.68 -18.21 -2.70
CA ALA A 221 -10.13 -18.07 -4.07
C ALA A 221 -9.08 -18.59 -5.07
N LYS A 222 -9.51 -18.88 -6.30
CA LYS A 222 -8.62 -19.43 -7.34
C LYS A 222 -7.78 -18.37 -8.06
N PHE A 223 -8.25 -17.11 -8.06
CA PHE A 223 -7.60 -15.97 -8.72
C PHE A 223 -7.25 -16.23 -10.18
N SER A 224 -8.18 -16.86 -10.91
CA SER A 224 -7.97 -17.35 -12.27
C SER A 224 -7.72 -16.22 -13.28
N LYS A 225 -8.33 -15.04 -13.08
CA LYS A 225 -8.15 -13.88 -13.96
C LYS A 225 -6.79 -13.23 -13.67
N MET A 226 -6.51 -13.00 -12.39
CA MET A 226 -5.26 -12.37 -11.96
C MET A 226 -4.02 -13.18 -12.36
N ARG A 227 -4.08 -14.52 -12.27
CA ARG A 227 -3.01 -15.40 -12.76
C ARG A 227 -2.78 -15.29 -14.26
N LYS A 228 -3.82 -15.02 -15.06
CA LYS A 228 -3.68 -14.78 -16.52
C LYS A 228 -3.09 -13.41 -16.84
N TRP A 229 -3.27 -12.43 -15.95
CA TRP A 229 -2.74 -11.06 -16.16
C TRP A 229 -1.27 -10.95 -15.77
N ASN A 230 -0.79 -11.86 -14.92
CA ASN A 230 0.59 -11.93 -14.45
C ASN A 230 1.55 -12.34 -15.57
N GLY A 231 2.65 -11.60 -15.75
CA GLY A 231 3.74 -12.01 -16.63
C GLY A 231 4.64 -10.86 -17.06
N GLU A 232 5.77 -11.19 -17.68
CA GLU A 232 6.77 -10.23 -18.13
C GLU A 232 6.43 -9.57 -19.49
N GLU A 233 5.49 -10.15 -20.22
CA GLU A 233 5.08 -9.70 -21.56
C GLU A 233 3.63 -9.17 -21.58
N PRO A 234 3.31 -8.19 -22.45
CA PRO A 234 1.96 -7.64 -22.55
C PRO A 234 1.00 -8.65 -23.19
N GLN A 235 0.24 -9.37 -22.36
CA GLN A 235 -0.68 -10.42 -22.82
C GLN A 235 -2.13 -9.95 -23.00
N LEU A 236 -2.50 -8.79 -22.44
CA LEU A 236 -3.88 -8.31 -22.44
C LEU A 236 -4.18 -7.36 -23.60
N ALA A 237 -5.42 -7.42 -24.09
CA ALA A 237 -6.00 -6.49 -25.05
C ALA A 237 -7.37 -6.02 -24.57
N ASN A 238 -7.71 -4.76 -24.85
CA ASN A 238 -9.03 -4.22 -24.53
C ASN A 238 -10.11 -4.72 -25.50
N ASP A 239 -11.35 -4.34 -25.23
CA ASP A 239 -12.54 -4.61 -26.06
C ASP A 239 -12.41 -4.17 -27.54
N LYS A 240 -11.54 -3.21 -27.83
CA LYS A 240 -11.22 -2.72 -29.18
C LYS A 240 -10.02 -3.42 -29.83
N GLY A 241 -9.47 -4.47 -29.21
CA GLY A 241 -8.30 -5.19 -29.69
C GLY A 241 -6.96 -4.46 -29.51
N ILE A 242 -6.94 -3.33 -28.78
CA ILE A 242 -5.72 -2.59 -28.47
C ILE A 242 -4.96 -3.34 -27.38
N LYS A 243 -3.75 -3.79 -27.70
CA LYS A 243 -2.85 -4.48 -26.78
C LYS A 243 -2.17 -3.50 -25.81
N MET A 244 -1.84 -4.00 -24.61
CA MET A 244 -0.95 -3.29 -23.68
C MET A 244 0.40 -2.98 -24.35
N LYS A 245 0.99 -1.82 -24.01
CA LYS A 245 2.30 -1.42 -24.55
C LYS A 245 3.48 -2.10 -23.85
N ARG A 246 3.28 -2.58 -22.62
CA ARG A 246 4.25 -3.32 -21.81
C ARG A 246 3.51 -4.11 -20.72
N ALA A 247 4.15 -5.14 -20.19
CA ALA A 247 3.72 -5.73 -18.93
C ALA A 247 3.83 -4.73 -17.79
N MET A 248 2.88 -4.82 -16.85
CA MET A 248 2.83 -3.98 -15.67
C MET A 248 2.13 -4.63 -14.48
N VAL A 249 1.62 -5.85 -14.63
CA VAL A 249 0.84 -6.55 -13.59
C VAL A 249 1.69 -7.69 -13.05
N THR A 250 1.88 -7.71 -11.74
CA THR A 250 2.41 -8.88 -11.03
C THR A 250 1.35 -9.38 -10.07
N PHE A 251 1.05 -10.68 -10.11
CA PHE A 251 0.12 -11.31 -9.18
C PHE A 251 0.85 -12.30 -8.27
N ALA A 252 0.50 -12.30 -6.99
CA ALA A 252 0.87 -13.34 -6.04
C ALA A 252 -0.33 -13.74 -5.18
N SER A 253 -0.42 -15.02 -4.83
CA SER A 253 -1.37 -15.50 -3.82
C SER A 253 -0.65 -15.58 -2.47
N TYR A 254 -1.23 -14.95 -1.46
CA TYR A 254 -0.75 -15.01 -0.08
C TYR A 254 -0.72 -16.45 0.44
N ASP A 255 -1.64 -17.28 -0.02
CA ASP A 255 -1.77 -18.66 0.42
C ASP A 255 -0.88 -19.65 -0.33
N ASP A 256 -0.28 -19.26 -1.46
CA ASP A 256 0.71 -20.07 -2.18
C ASP A 256 2.10 -20.04 -1.48
N CYS A 257 2.30 -19.13 -0.51
CA CYS A 257 3.59 -18.92 0.15
C CYS A 257 3.69 -19.69 1.49
N ASP A 258 4.50 -20.74 1.58
CA ASP A 258 4.55 -21.57 2.79
C ASP A 258 5.40 -21.01 3.95
N GLY A 259 4.90 -21.24 5.18
CA GLY A 259 5.66 -21.22 6.43
C GLY A 259 5.74 -19.86 7.17
N SER A 260 6.66 -19.78 8.14
CA SER A 260 6.92 -18.57 8.94
C SER A 260 7.47 -17.38 8.11
N SER A 261 8.01 -17.66 6.92
CA SER A 261 8.53 -16.69 5.96
C SER A 261 7.51 -16.28 4.88
N LYS A 262 6.21 -16.53 5.08
CA LYS A 262 5.15 -16.27 4.09
C LYS A 262 5.19 -14.83 3.53
N GLY A 263 5.36 -13.84 4.40
CA GLY A 263 5.43 -12.43 4.00
C GLY A 263 6.65 -12.06 3.15
N SER A 264 7.84 -12.60 3.46
CA SER A 264 9.04 -12.32 2.68
C SER A 264 8.99 -12.96 1.30
N LYS A 265 8.57 -14.22 1.21
CA LYS A 265 8.39 -14.93 -0.08
C LYS A 265 7.34 -14.25 -0.96
N LEU A 266 6.26 -13.75 -0.37
CA LEU A 266 5.26 -12.98 -1.07
C LEU A 266 5.86 -11.70 -1.68
N ALA A 267 6.61 -10.94 -0.87
CA ALA A 267 7.27 -9.74 -1.35
C ALA A 267 8.34 -10.06 -2.42
N GLU A 268 9.07 -11.17 -2.28
CA GLU A 268 9.98 -11.67 -3.32
C GLU A 268 9.27 -11.85 -4.66
N HIS A 269 8.16 -12.59 -4.68
CA HIS A 269 7.43 -12.86 -5.91
C HIS A 269 6.83 -11.60 -6.53
N LEU A 270 6.26 -10.70 -5.72
CA LEU A 270 5.64 -9.47 -6.22
C LEU A 270 6.65 -8.50 -6.82
N LEU A 271 7.85 -8.45 -6.26
CA LEU A 271 8.86 -7.47 -6.62
C LEU A 271 9.84 -7.99 -7.68
N GLU A 272 9.79 -9.28 -8.03
CA GLU A 272 10.62 -9.92 -9.06
C GLU A 272 10.51 -9.21 -10.43
N ASN A 273 9.29 -8.91 -10.88
CA ASN A 273 9.05 -8.28 -12.18
C ASN A 273 9.16 -6.74 -12.15
N LEU A 274 9.20 -6.13 -10.97
CA LEU A 274 9.14 -4.67 -10.82
C LEU A 274 10.30 -3.95 -11.54
N PRO A 275 11.56 -4.42 -11.50
CA PRO A 275 12.63 -3.81 -12.29
C PRO A 275 12.37 -3.85 -13.78
N GLN A 276 11.91 -4.99 -14.31
CA GLN A 276 11.64 -5.09 -15.74
C GLN A 276 10.51 -4.15 -16.14
N HIS A 277 9.47 -4.01 -15.31
CA HIS A 277 8.41 -3.03 -15.55
C HIS A 277 8.93 -1.59 -15.58
N ILE A 278 9.90 -1.26 -14.71
CA ILE A 278 10.55 0.06 -14.62
C ILE A 278 11.42 0.31 -15.86
N LEU A 279 12.24 -0.66 -16.26
CA LEU A 279 13.04 -0.58 -17.49
C LEU A 279 12.17 -0.41 -18.74
N LYS A 280 11.09 -1.19 -18.86
CA LYS A 280 10.17 -1.15 -20.01
C LYS A 280 9.30 0.10 -20.05
N SER A 281 9.20 0.91 -18.99
CA SER A 281 8.35 2.10 -18.97
C SER A 281 8.92 3.32 -19.70
N LYS A 282 10.13 3.22 -20.27
CA LYS A 282 10.78 4.27 -21.08
C LYS A 282 10.78 5.64 -20.37
N MET A 283 11.19 5.66 -19.10
CA MET A 283 11.49 6.90 -18.38
C MET A 283 12.53 7.74 -19.14
N LYS A 284 12.59 9.04 -18.87
CA LYS A 284 13.45 9.97 -19.62
C LYS A 284 14.92 9.60 -19.46
N ASN A 285 15.30 9.14 -18.28
CA ASN A 285 16.61 8.57 -18.02
C ASN A 285 16.69 7.12 -18.55
N LYS A 286 17.48 6.92 -19.61
CA LYS A 286 17.66 5.62 -20.28
C LYS A 286 18.70 4.72 -19.60
N ASP A 287 19.43 5.24 -18.61
CA ASP A 287 20.57 4.57 -17.97
C ASP A 287 20.15 3.79 -16.71
N ALA A 288 18.92 3.26 -16.69
CA ALA A 288 18.47 2.45 -15.58
C ALA A 288 19.32 1.16 -15.49
N PRO A 289 19.90 0.84 -14.32
CA PRO A 289 20.81 -0.29 -14.16
C PRO A 289 20.06 -1.62 -14.28
N ALA A 290 20.83 -2.71 -14.40
CA ALA A 290 20.28 -4.06 -14.50
C ALA A 290 19.33 -4.40 -13.31
N PRO A 291 18.32 -5.28 -13.52
CA PRO A 291 17.39 -5.73 -12.49
C PRO A 291 18.07 -6.27 -11.23
N PHE A 292 17.29 -6.43 -10.15
CA PHE A 292 17.74 -7.09 -8.93
C PHE A 292 18.39 -8.46 -9.21
N GLU A 293 19.61 -8.67 -8.70
CA GLU A 293 20.35 -9.93 -8.83
C GLU A 293 20.01 -10.94 -7.71
N LEU A 294 19.44 -10.46 -6.61
CA LEU A 294 19.05 -11.27 -5.45
C LEU A 294 17.52 -11.29 -5.29
N PRO A 295 16.93 -12.29 -4.59
CA PRO A 295 15.52 -12.27 -4.20
C PRO A 295 15.23 -11.19 -3.15
N ALA A 296 14.00 -10.65 -3.10
CA ALA A 296 13.59 -9.55 -2.22
C ALA A 296 13.96 -9.71 -0.74
N SER A 297 13.92 -10.91 -0.18
CA SER A 297 14.36 -11.16 1.21
C SER A 297 15.84 -10.85 1.47
N LYS A 298 16.66 -10.80 0.41
CA LYS A 298 18.10 -10.53 0.47
C LYS A 298 18.46 -9.17 -0.11
N TRP A 299 17.47 -8.35 -0.47
CA TRP A 299 17.69 -7.00 -1.00
C TRP A 299 18.25 -6.05 0.04
N PHE A 300 18.14 -6.39 1.32
CA PHE A 300 18.56 -5.57 2.45
C PHE A 300 19.42 -6.42 3.39
N ALA A 301 20.50 -5.80 3.90
CA ALA A 301 21.45 -6.41 4.83
C ALA A 301 21.35 -5.76 6.22
#